data_AF-A0A2H1KTT5-F1
#
_entry.id   AF-A0A2H1KTT5-F1
#
_cell.length_a   1.000
_cell.length_b   1.000
_cell.length_c   1.000
_cell.angle_alpha   90.00
_cell.angle_beta   90.00
_cell.angle_gamma   90.00
#
_symmetry.space_group_name_H-M   'P 1'
#
loop_
_entity.id
_entity.type
_entity.pdbx_description
1 polymer ?
#
loop_
_entity_poly.entity_id
_entity_poly.type
_entity_poly.pdbx_seq_one_letter_code
_entity_poly.pdbx_strand_id
1 'polypeptide(L)'
;MADYRLILSLLVQDYSYREIEAMAHCSHRAIAKARTVADTRGLSTKPEVEALSADALDQLFTDGRKSGDTDFVPIDVDAVIKARIGRKKPPLKVLWARYLNIPAPTPSTRHYRYERFCQIIAEHVRTHDLTEYLEV
;
A
#
# COMPACT_ATOMS: atom_id res chain seq x y z
N MET A 1 -4.22 -6.28 -18.28
CA MET A 1 -3.55 -5.28 -17.42
C MET A 1 -3.23 -4.10 -18.31
N ALA A 2 -3.54 -2.86 -17.90
CA ALA A 2 -3.23 -1.69 -18.74
C ALA A 2 -1.71 -1.53 -18.83
N ASP A 3 -1.19 -1.26 -20.02
CA ASP A 3 0.25 -1.08 -20.21
C ASP A 3 0.64 0.33 -19.77
N TYR A 4 0.96 0.47 -18.48
CA TYR A 4 1.28 1.77 -17.88
C TYR A 4 2.56 2.39 -18.43
N ARG A 5 3.49 1.57 -18.93
CA ARG A 5 4.71 2.04 -19.59
C ARG A 5 4.35 2.74 -20.90
N LEU A 6 3.44 2.16 -21.67
CA LEU A 6 2.91 2.77 -22.89
C LEU A 6 2.15 4.07 -22.59
N ILE A 7 1.27 4.07 -21.58
CA ILE A 7 0.48 5.26 -21.19
C ILE A 7 1.39 6.41 -20.78
N LEU A 8 2.38 6.17 -19.91
CA LEU A 8 3.35 7.18 -19.47
C LEU A 8 4.18 7.73 -20.64
N SER A 9 4.63 6.85 -21.54
CA SER A 9 5.40 7.25 -22.71
C SER A 9 4.62 8.17 -23.64
N LEU A 10 3.31 7.93 -23.80
CA LEU A 10 2.42 8.77 -24.60
C LEU A 10 2.08 10.09 -23.89
N LEU A 11 1.88 10.07 -22.57
CA LEU A 11 1.64 11.29 -21.79
C LEU A 11 2.80 12.28 -21.89
N VAL A 12 4.03 11.77 -21.82
CA VAL A 12 5.24 12.58 -21.91
C VAL A 12 5.50 13.13 -23.33
N GLN A 13 4.86 12.54 -24.35
CA GLN A 13 4.89 13.01 -25.72
C GLN A 13 3.73 13.97 -26.05
N ASP A 14 3.01 14.48 -25.03
CA ASP A 14 1.88 15.41 -25.16
C ASP A 14 0.68 14.88 -25.98
N TYR A 15 0.50 13.54 -26.07
CA TYR A 15 -0.70 12.98 -26.69
C TYR A 15 -1.96 13.29 -25.87
N SER A 16 -3.09 13.50 -26.57
CA SER A 16 -4.37 13.74 -25.91
C SER A 16 -4.91 12.46 -25.26
N TYR A 17 -5.73 12.62 -24.23
CA TYR A 17 -6.29 11.48 -23.50
C TYR A 17 -7.08 10.53 -24.41
N ARG A 18 -7.81 11.07 -25.41
CA ARG A 18 -8.56 10.25 -26.36
C ARG A 18 -7.66 9.41 -27.26
N GLU A 19 -6.53 9.96 -27.70
CA GLU A 19 -5.55 9.22 -28.50
C GLU A 19 -4.91 8.12 -27.65
N ILE A 20 -4.58 8.41 -26.39
CA ILE A 20 -4.03 7.44 -25.45
C ILE A 20 -5.03 6.31 -25.16
N GLU A 21 -6.32 6.62 -24.96
CA GLU A 21 -7.37 5.61 -24.80
C GLU A 21 -7.44 4.67 -26.01
N ALA A 22 -7.38 5.23 -27.22
CA ALA A 22 -7.43 4.47 -28.46
C ALA A 22 -6.17 3.61 -28.70
N MET A 23 -4.98 4.14 -28.37
CA MET A 23 -3.70 3.47 -28.61
C MET A 23 -3.34 2.43 -27.53
N ALA A 24 -3.58 2.75 -26.26
CA ALA A 24 -3.22 1.89 -25.13
C ALA A 24 -4.40 1.02 -24.65
N HIS A 25 -5.57 1.13 -25.29
CA HIS A 25 -6.81 0.41 -24.93
C HIS A 25 -7.11 0.48 -23.43
N CYS A 26 -6.93 1.67 -22.86
CA CYS A 26 -7.01 1.89 -21.42
C CYS A 26 -8.18 2.81 -21.06
N SER A 27 -8.58 2.79 -19.78
CA SER A 27 -9.64 3.67 -19.30
C SER A 27 -9.10 5.06 -18.96
N HIS A 28 -9.95 6.08 -19.06
CA HIS A 28 -9.66 7.44 -18.61
C HIS A 28 -9.05 7.52 -17.21
N ARG A 29 -9.51 6.65 -16.29
CA ARG A 29 -9.00 6.55 -14.93
C ARG A 29 -7.55 6.07 -14.88
N ALA A 30 -7.16 5.15 -15.77
CA ALA A 30 -5.78 4.68 -15.86
C ALA A 30 -4.83 5.79 -16.33
N ILE A 31 -5.28 6.59 -17.31
CA ILE A 31 -4.53 7.75 -17.82
C ILE A 31 -4.38 8.82 -16.72
N ALA A 32 -5.47 9.16 -16.03
CA ALA A 32 -5.43 10.10 -14.91
C ALA A 32 -4.46 9.65 -13.81
N LYS A 33 -4.48 8.35 -13.45
CA LYS A 33 -3.54 7.77 -12.48
C LYS A 33 -2.08 7.90 -12.97
N ALA A 34 -1.82 7.56 -14.23
CA ALA A 34 -0.49 7.66 -14.84
C ALA A 34 0.03 9.11 -14.87
N ARG A 35 -0.83 10.09 -15.16
CA ARG A 35 -0.46 11.50 -15.11
C ARG A 35 -0.06 11.94 -13.71
N THR A 36 -0.86 11.62 -12.69
CA THR A 36 -0.50 11.93 -11.30
C THR A 36 0.84 11.31 -10.90
N VAL A 37 1.12 10.08 -11.34
CA VAL A 37 2.40 9.41 -11.09
C VAL A 37 3.55 10.13 -11.80
N ALA A 38 3.36 10.53 -13.07
CA ALA A 38 4.34 11.30 -13.83
C ALA A 38 4.66 12.63 -13.14
N ASP A 39 3.63 13.38 -12.74
CA ASP A 39 3.78 14.67 -12.05
C ASP A 39 4.49 14.51 -10.69
N THR A 40 4.12 13.48 -9.91
CA THR A 40 4.72 13.21 -8.59
C THR A 40 6.21 12.85 -8.68
N ARG A 41 6.61 12.16 -9.77
CA ARG A 41 7.99 11.73 -9.99
C ARG A 41 8.80 12.73 -10.83
N GLY A 42 8.16 13.74 -11.42
CA GLY A 42 8.79 14.65 -12.37
C GLY A 42 9.19 13.99 -13.69
N LEU A 43 8.47 12.93 -14.10
CA LEU A 43 8.75 12.25 -15.38
C LEU A 43 8.32 13.17 -16.52
N SER A 44 9.31 13.61 -17.30
CA SER A 44 9.12 14.62 -18.36
C SER A 44 9.68 14.18 -19.70
N THR A 45 10.42 13.07 -19.76
CA THR A 45 10.96 12.54 -21.01
C THR A 45 10.73 11.02 -21.16
N LYS A 46 10.54 10.58 -22.40
CA LYS A 46 10.36 9.16 -22.73
C LYS A 46 11.49 8.25 -22.20
N PRO A 47 12.79 8.61 -22.31
CA PRO A 47 13.86 7.79 -21.75
C PRO A 47 13.78 7.61 -20.23
N GLU A 48 13.26 8.59 -19.47
CA GLU A 48 13.04 8.43 -18.03
C GLU A 48 11.97 7.38 -17.73
N VAL A 49 10.89 7.35 -18.52
CA VAL A 49 9.86 6.31 -18.45
C VAL A 49 10.43 4.95 -18.85
N GLU A 50 11.26 4.91 -19.89
CA GLU A 50 11.86 3.65 -20.36
C GLU A 50 12.92 3.09 -19.40
N ALA A 51 13.57 3.95 -18.61
CA ALA A 51 14.50 3.57 -17.56
C ALA A 51 13.82 2.96 -16.33
N LEU A 52 12.50 3.11 -16.18
CA LEU A 52 11.75 2.44 -15.11
C LEU A 52 11.75 0.92 -15.35
N SER A 53 12.17 0.19 -14.31
CA SER A 53 12.04 -1.27 -14.29
C SER A 53 10.57 -1.68 -14.21
N ALA A 54 10.27 -2.90 -14.65
CA ALA A 54 8.92 -3.48 -14.53
C ALA A 54 8.45 -3.52 -13.07
N ASP A 55 9.35 -3.86 -12.13
CA ASP A 55 9.05 -3.88 -10.69
C ASP A 55 8.70 -2.48 -10.16
N ALA A 56 9.43 -1.44 -10.59
CA ALA A 56 9.13 -0.06 -10.20
C ALA A 56 7.78 0.39 -10.77
N LEU A 57 7.46 0.05 -12.03
CA LEU A 57 6.15 0.31 -12.62
C LEU A 57 5.03 -0.41 -11.85
N ASP A 58 5.22 -1.69 -11.54
CA ASP A 58 4.24 -2.44 -10.77
C ASP A 58 4.05 -1.84 -9.38
N GLN A 59 5.10 -1.41 -8.67
CA GLN A 59 4.95 -0.72 -7.39
C GLN A 59 4.20 0.62 -7.49
N LEU A 60 4.38 1.37 -8.58
CA LEU A 60 3.70 2.65 -8.81
C LEU A 60 2.21 2.47 -9.10
N PHE A 61 1.85 1.39 -9.79
CA PHE A 61 0.50 1.17 -10.30
C PHE A 61 -0.29 0.06 -9.62
N THR A 62 0.36 -0.80 -8.84
CA THR A 62 -0.29 -1.67 -7.86
C THR A 62 -1.17 -0.79 -6.97
N ASP A 63 -2.32 -1.33 -6.55
CA ASP A 63 -3.26 -0.64 -5.67
C ASP A 63 -2.56 -0.30 -4.36
N GLY A 64 -1.87 0.83 -4.37
CA GLY A 64 -1.49 1.58 -3.21
C GLY A 64 -2.78 2.07 -2.57
N ARG A 65 -3.46 1.16 -1.89
CA ARG A 65 -3.80 1.44 -0.50
C ARG A 65 -2.47 1.66 0.22
N LYS A 66 -1.85 2.82 -0.07
CA LYS A 66 -1.07 3.57 0.90
C LYS A 66 -2.02 3.66 2.07
N SER A 67 -1.86 2.71 2.97
CA SER A 67 -2.50 2.73 4.29
C SER A 67 -2.20 4.13 4.78
N GLY A 68 -3.25 4.94 4.91
CA GLY A 68 -3.18 6.39 4.85
C GLY A 68 -1.91 6.91 5.50
N ASP A 69 -1.23 7.78 4.75
CA ASP A 69 -0.22 8.71 5.23
C ASP A 69 -0.87 9.59 6.31
N THR A 70 -1.01 8.99 7.47
CA THR A 70 -1.52 9.51 8.70
C THR A 70 -0.56 8.88 9.68
N ASP A 71 0.16 9.70 10.42
CA ASP A 71 0.98 9.23 11.52
C ASP A 71 0.12 8.28 12.34
N PHE A 72 0.38 6.97 12.27
CA PHE A 72 -0.28 6.00 13.11
C PHE A 72 0.75 5.43 14.07
N VAL A 73 0.35 5.19 15.31
CA VAL A 73 1.27 4.60 16.29
C VAL A 73 1.66 3.23 15.73
N PRO A 74 2.96 2.95 15.54
CA PRO A 74 3.38 1.67 15.01
C PRO A 74 2.90 0.53 15.93
N ILE A 75 2.37 -0.53 15.34
CA ILE A 75 2.00 -1.74 16.08
C ILE A 75 3.24 -2.62 16.14
N ASP A 76 3.64 -3.03 17.35
CA ASP A 76 4.61 -4.11 17.53
C ASP A 76 3.94 -5.45 17.22
N VAL A 77 3.95 -5.81 15.94
CA VAL A 77 3.26 -7.00 15.42
C VAL A 77 3.90 -8.28 15.97
N ASP A 78 5.23 -8.33 16.07
CA ASP A 78 5.95 -9.47 16.64
C ASP A 78 5.57 -9.73 18.10
N ALA A 79 5.46 -8.69 18.92
CA ALA A 79 5.00 -8.83 20.30
C ALA A 79 3.54 -9.32 20.38
N VAL A 80 2.66 -8.85 19.48
CA VAL A 80 1.27 -9.30 19.39
C VAL A 80 1.19 -10.78 19.04
N ILE A 81 1.98 -11.24 18.06
CA ILE A 81 2.04 -12.65 17.68
C ILE A 81 2.64 -13.51 18.79
N LYS A 82 3.75 -13.08 19.38
CA LYS A 82 4.39 -13.79 20.50
C LYS A 82 3.47 -13.96 21.70
N ALA A 83 2.63 -12.95 21.99
CA ALA A 83 1.62 -13.04 23.03
C ALA A 83 0.54 -14.11 22.73
N ARG A 84 0.33 -14.45 21.45
CA ARG A 84 -0.66 -15.44 20.98
C ARG A 84 -0.10 -16.84 20.74
N ILE A 85 1.22 -17.02 20.68
CA ILE A 85 1.88 -18.34 20.56
C ILE A 85 1.81 -19.14 21.88
N GLY A 86 1.57 -18.49 23.02
CA GLY A 86 1.54 -19.13 24.35
C GLY A 86 0.22 -19.86 24.73
N ARG A 87 0.25 -20.64 25.83
CA ARG A 87 -0.90 -21.43 26.33
C ARG A 87 -2.13 -20.59 26.71
N LYS A 88 -1.95 -19.34 27.13
CA LYS A 88 -3.05 -18.39 27.33
C LYS A 88 -3.04 -17.44 26.14
N LYS A 89 -3.92 -17.67 25.17
CA LYS A 89 -4.09 -16.82 23.98
C LYS A 89 -4.98 -15.62 24.36
N PRO A 90 -4.43 -14.43 24.66
CA PRO A 90 -5.27 -13.26 24.90
C PRO A 90 -6.03 -12.92 23.61
N PRO A 91 -7.30 -12.51 23.70
CA PRO A 91 -8.06 -12.13 22.52
C PRO A 91 -7.45 -10.88 21.88
N LEU A 92 -7.52 -10.76 20.56
CA LEU A 92 -6.99 -9.61 19.81
C LEU A 92 -7.51 -8.27 20.33
N LYS A 93 -8.75 -8.22 20.82
CA LYS A 93 -9.34 -7.03 21.44
C LYS A 93 -8.59 -6.56 22.70
N VAL A 94 -8.05 -7.49 23.51
CA VAL A 94 -7.22 -7.17 24.68
C VAL A 94 -5.85 -6.64 24.24
N LEU A 95 -5.27 -7.21 23.18
CA LEU A 95 -4.00 -6.72 22.63
C LEU A 95 -4.17 -5.34 21.97
N TRP A 96 -5.29 -5.10 21.29
CA TRP A 96 -5.66 -3.79 20.78
C TRP A 96 -5.84 -2.76 21.89
N ALA A 97 -6.52 -3.12 23.00
CA ALA A 97 -6.64 -2.24 24.16
C ALA A 97 -5.28 -1.89 24.78
N ARG A 98 -4.32 -2.82 24.80
CA ARG A 98 -2.93 -2.53 25.22
C ARG A 98 -2.23 -1.58 24.26
N TYR A 99 -2.44 -1.75 22.95
CA TYR A 99 -1.92 -0.85 21.93
C TYR A 99 -2.45 0.59 22.08
N LEU A 100 -3.71 0.78 22.46
CA LEU A 100 -4.28 2.12 22.73
C LEU A 100 -3.62 2.84 23.91
N ASN A 101 -2.99 2.10 24.84
CA ASN A 101 -2.26 2.68 25.97
C ASN A 101 -0.83 3.10 25.60
N ILE A 102 -0.35 2.78 24.39
CA ILE A 102 0.97 3.22 23.94
C ILE A 102 0.89 4.73 23.64
N PRO A 103 1.78 5.54 24.24
CA PRO A 103 1.78 6.98 23.99
C PRO A 103 2.06 7.27 22.51
N ALA A 104 1.27 8.18 21.94
CA ALA A 104 1.49 8.68 20.59
C ALA A 104 2.84 9.44 20.53
N PRO A 105 3.77 9.07 19.62
CA PRO A 105 5.07 9.75 19.51
C PRO A 105 4.95 11.24 19.12
N THR A 106 3.91 11.57 18.34
CA THR A 106 3.60 12.96 17.96
C THR A 106 2.12 13.25 18.19
N PRO A 107 1.73 14.52 18.41
CA PRO A 107 0.31 14.91 18.57
C PRO A 107 -0.53 14.72 17.30
N SER A 108 0.09 14.55 16.13
CA SER A 108 -0.58 14.16 14.87
C SER A 108 -0.80 12.65 14.77
N THR A 109 -0.11 11.85 15.60
CA THR A 109 -0.19 10.39 15.54
C THR A 109 -1.49 9.88 16.13
N ARG A 110 -2.21 9.03 15.40
CA ARG A 110 -3.45 8.37 15.82
C ARG A 110 -3.22 6.88 16.05
N HIS A 111 -4.06 6.24 16.87
CA HIS A 111 -4.06 4.79 16.95
C HIS A 111 -4.90 4.17 15.84
N TYR A 112 -4.47 3.01 15.34
CA TYR A 112 -5.28 2.21 14.43
C TYR A 112 -6.61 1.79 15.08
N ARG A 113 -7.69 1.85 14.30
CA ARG A 113 -8.97 1.24 14.66
C ARG A 113 -8.84 -0.28 14.73
N TYR A 114 -9.71 -0.92 15.50
CA TYR A 114 -9.71 -2.37 15.72
C TYR A 114 -9.69 -3.20 14.43
N GLU A 115 -10.47 -2.81 13.42
CA GLU A 115 -10.51 -3.53 12.13
C GLU A 115 -9.16 -3.48 11.41
N ARG A 116 -8.53 -2.31 11.35
CA ARG A 116 -7.21 -2.16 10.71
C ARG A 116 -6.13 -2.90 11.49
N PHE A 117 -6.20 -2.86 12.82
CA PHE A 117 -5.33 -3.67 13.68
C PHE A 117 -5.43 -5.16 13.32
N CYS A 118 -6.63 -5.73 13.27
CA CYS A 118 -6.82 -7.14 12.91
C CYS A 118 -6.29 -7.47 11.51
N GLN A 119 -6.52 -6.60 10.52
CA GLN A 119 -6.02 -6.78 9.16
C GLN A 119 -4.49 -6.83 9.10
N ILE A 120 -3.81 -5.90 9.78
CA ILE A 120 -2.33 -5.85 9.82
C ILE A 120 -1.76 -7.13 10.43
N ILE A 121 -2.34 -7.60 11.54
CA ILE A 121 -1.91 -8.85 12.17
C ILE A 121 -2.14 -10.05 11.23
N ALA A 122 -3.30 -10.15 10.58
CA ALA A 122 -3.62 -11.25 9.65
C ALA A 122 -2.74 -11.23 8.39
N GLU A 123 -2.39 -10.05 7.88
CA GLU A 123 -1.45 -9.89 6.77
C GLU A 123 -0.06 -10.38 7.16
N HIS A 124 0.44 -9.97 8.33
CA HIS A 124 1.75 -10.38 8.81
C HIS A 124 1.86 -11.89 9.01
N VAL A 125 0.81 -12.54 9.53
CA VAL A 125 0.75 -14.00 9.71
C VAL A 125 0.80 -14.72 8.38
N ARG A 126 0.05 -14.24 7.38
CA ARG A 126 0.06 -14.83 6.04
C ARG A 126 1.42 -14.69 5.36
N THR A 127 2.07 -13.55 5.51
CA THR A 127 3.39 -13.29 4.90
C THR A 127 4.51 -14.10 5.55
N HIS A 128 4.43 -14.39 6.85
CA HIS A 128 5.44 -15.15 7.59
C HIS A 128 5.08 -16.64 7.77
N ASP A 129 4.01 -17.12 7.09
CA ASP A 129 3.51 -18.50 7.18
C ASP A 129 3.28 -19.00 8.63
N LEU A 130 2.93 -18.09 9.54
CA LEU A 130 2.68 -18.38 10.97
C LEU A 130 1.28 -18.93 11.24
N THR A 131 0.64 -19.49 10.22
CA THR A 131 -0.76 -19.95 10.23
C THR A 131 -0.99 -21.04 11.28
N GLU A 132 0.05 -21.78 11.67
CA GLU A 132 0.01 -22.83 12.69
C GLU A 132 -0.25 -22.29 14.12
N TYR A 133 -0.02 -21.00 14.38
CA TYR A 133 -0.15 -20.41 15.72
C TYR A 133 -1.48 -19.71 15.99
N LEU A 134 -2.39 -19.71 15.01
CA LEU A 134 -3.66 -18.99 15.03
C LEU A 134 -4.86 -19.92 14.92
N GLU A 135 -4.84 -21.02 15.68
CA GLU A 135 -6.07 -21.76 15.94
C GLU A 135 -7.05 -20.90 16.76
N VAL A 136 -8.24 -20.76 16.18
CA VAL A 136 -9.46 -20.03 16.59
C VAL A 136 -9.88 -20.33 18.02
#